data_AF-A0A2S9AU08-F1
#
_entry.id   AF-A0A2S9AU08-F1
#
_cell.length_a   1.000
_cell.length_b   1.000
_cell.length_c   1.000
_cell.angle_alpha   90.00
_cell.angle_beta   90.00
_cell.angle_gamma   90.00
#
_symmetry.space_group_name_H-M   'P 1'
#
loop_
_entity.id
_entity.type
_entity.pdbx_description
1 polymer ?
#
loop_
_entity_poly.entity_id
_entity_poly.type
_entity_poly.pdbx_seq_one_letter_code
_entity_poly.pdbx_strand_id
1 'polypeptide(L)'
;MIGERASEDLFAWSAFVVQTEFLWQDTASVQDAVAWQRVWFELEILNALALAQWEDEGKPDNWSCRWNFDYRQEAAALANELLELLCDSFDP
;
A
#
# COMPACT_ATOMS: atom_id res chain seq x y z
N MET A 1 4.15 -3.29 12.50
CA MET A 1 2.89 -2.70 11.97
C MET A 1 2.60 -3.26 10.58
N ILE A 2 1.33 -3.29 10.14
CA ILE A 2 0.96 -3.81 8.80
C ILE A 2 1.67 -3.04 7.68
N GLY A 3 1.93 -1.74 7.87
CA GLY A 3 2.72 -0.93 6.95
C GLY A 3 4.17 -1.41 6.75
N GLU A 4 4.82 -1.94 7.80
CA GLU A 4 6.19 -2.48 7.69
C GLU A 4 6.26 -3.75 6.84
N ARG A 5 5.14 -4.46 6.73
CA ARG A 5 5.03 -5.72 5.99
C ARG A 5 4.30 -5.56 4.65
N ALA A 6 3.74 -4.39 4.37
CA ALA A 6 2.97 -4.12 3.16
C ALA A 6 3.77 -4.42 1.88
N SER A 7 5.08 -4.15 1.89
CA SER A 7 5.96 -4.36 0.74
C SER A 7 6.58 -5.78 0.65
N GLU A 8 6.19 -6.73 1.51
CA GLU A 8 6.79 -8.07 1.53
C GLU A 8 6.48 -8.90 0.28
N ASP A 9 5.21 -8.88 -0.15
CA ASP A 9 4.72 -9.57 -1.34
C ASP A 9 3.45 -8.89 -1.89
N LEU A 10 3.01 -9.34 -3.07
CA LEU A 10 1.81 -8.82 -3.74
C LEU A 10 0.56 -8.92 -2.87
N PHE A 11 0.37 -10.01 -2.13
CA PHE A 11 -0.85 -10.23 -1.34
C PHE A 11 -0.86 -9.36 -0.09
N ALA A 12 0.30 -9.21 0.57
CA ALA A 12 0.48 -8.28 1.67
C ALA A 12 0.20 -6.83 1.20
N TRP A 13 0.66 -6.48 -0.01
CA TRP A 13 0.40 -5.17 -0.61
C TRP A 13 -1.08 -4.95 -0.90
N SER A 14 -1.74 -5.86 -1.63
CA SER A 14 -3.16 -5.73 -1.95
C SER A 14 -4.02 -5.64 -0.68
N ALA A 15 -3.67 -6.41 0.37
CA ALA A 15 -4.35 -6.32 1.66
C ALA A 15 -4.14 -4.97 2.34
N PHE A 16 -2.94 -4.38 2.24
CA PHE A 16 -2.65 -3.04 2.79
C PHE A 16 -3.42 -1.94 2.06
N VAL A 17 -3.51 -2.01 0.73
CA VAL A 17 -4.23 -1.03 -0.08
C VAL A 17 -5.73 -1.03 0.27
N VAL A 18 -6.35 -2.22 0.36
CA VAL A 18 -7.76 -2.35 0.79
C VAL A 18 -7.98 -1.84 2.21
N GLN A 19 -7.06 -2.11 3.14
CA GLN A 19 -7.20 -1.62 4.52
C GLN A 19 -7.14 -0.08 4.59
N THR A 20 -6.33 0.54 3.75
CA THR A 20 -6.14 2.00 3.76
C THR A 20 -7.24 2.75 3.00
N GLU A 21 -8.00 2.06 2.13
CA GLU A 21 -9.20 2.60 1.47
C GLU A 21 -10.25 3.09 2.48
N PHE A 22 -10.40 2.43 3.62
CA PHE A 22 -11.45 2.76 4.60
C PHE A 22 -11.05 3.91 5.55
N LEU A 23 -9.77 4.24 5.65
CA LEU A 23 -9.27 5.19 6.65
C LEU A 23 -9.63 6.65 6.34
N TRP A 24 -9.85 7.03 5.07
CA TRP A 24 -10.21 8.41 4.73
C TRP A 24 -11.68 8.76 5.05
N GLN A 25 -12.55 7.76 5.25
CA GLN A 25 -13.93 8.01 5.68
C GLN A 25 -13.99 8.54 7.12
N ASP A 26 -12.94 8.32 7.90
CA ASP A 26 -12.74 8.90 9.23
C ASP A 26 -11.64 9.98 9.19
N THR A 27 -12.03 11.20 8.83
CA THR A 27 -11.11 12.34 8.70
C THR A 27 -10.42 12.75 10.00
N ALA A 28 -10.80 12.20 11.15
CA ALA A 28 -10.11 12.41 12.42
C ALA A 28 -8.78 11.63 12.52
N SER A 29 -8.60 10.59 11.68
CA SER A 29 -7.47 9.68 11.73
C SER A 29 -6.28 10.09 10.84
N VAL A 30 -6.45 11.11 10.00
CA VAL A 30 -5.44 11.57 9.02
C VAL A 30 -5.18 13.06 9.14
N GLN A 31 -3.91 13.47 9.10
CA GLN A 31 -3.50 14.87 9.28
C GLN A 31 -3.84 15.73 8.06
N ASP A 32 -3.73 15.15 6.86
CA ASP A 32 -4.04 15.80 5.59
C ASP A 32 -4.76 14.81 4.66
N ALA A 33 -6.09 14.96 4.56
CA ALA A 33 -6.93 14.10 3.74
C ALA A 33 -6.64 14.23 2.22
N VAL A 34 -6.18 15.39 1.76
CA VAL A 34 -5.87 15.60 0.33
C VAL A 34 -4.55 14.92 -0.02
N ALA A 35 -3.53 15.07 0.83
CA ALA A 35 -2.28 14.32 0.68
C ALA A 35 -2.53 12.81 0.78
N TRP A 36 -3.34 12.37 1.76
CA TRP A 36 -3.72 10.97 1.92
C TRP A 36 -4.34 10.40 0.65
N GLN A 37 -5.34 11.09 0.08
CA GLN A 37 -6.01 10.64 -1.14
C GLN A 37 -5.05 10.53 -2.32
N ARG A 38 -4.09 11.46 -2.45
CA ARG A 38 -3.09 11.42 -3.53
C ARG A 38 -2.18 10.21 -3.39
N VAL A 39 -1.62 9.99 -2.22
CA VAL A 39 -0.72 8.86 -1.96
C VAL A 39 -1.49 7.54 -2.12
N TRP A 40 -2.70 7.44 -1.57
CA TRP A 40 -3.54 6.26 -1.73
C TRP A 40 -3.87 5.94 -3.20
N PHE A 41 -4.02 6.95 -4.05
CA PHE A 41 -4.21 6.72 -5.49
C PHE A 41 -2.98 6.10 -6.15
N GLU A 42 -1.77 6.49 -5.75
CA GLU A 42 -0.53 5.85 -6.23
C GLU A 42 -0.42 4.40 -5.74
N LEU A 43 -0.87 4.10 -4.51
CA LEU A 43 -0.96 2.73 -4.01
C LEU A 43 -1.86 1.86 -4.90
N GLU A 44 -3.03 2.37 -5.28
CA GLU A 44 -3.99 1.70 -6.17
C GLU A 44 -3.41 1.46 -7.55
N ILE A 45 -2.67 2.43 -8.11
CA ILE A 45 -2.00 2.27 -9.41
C ILE A 45 -0.98 1.13 -9.33
N LEU A 46 -0.10 1.14 -8.31
CA LEU A 46 0.91 0.09 -8.14
C LEU A 46 0.25 -1.28 -7.94
N ASN A 47 -0.80 -1.34 -7.13
CA ASN A 47 -1.57 -2.57 -6.89
C ASN A 47 -2.18 -3.10 -8.19
N ALA A 48 -2.82 -2.25 -8.99
CA ALA A 48 -3.44 -2.62 -10.25
C ALA A 48 -2.41 -3.13 -11.28
N LEU A 49 -1.25 -2.47 -11.38
CA LEU A 49 -0.16 -2.90 -12.26
C LEU A 49 0.39 -4.27 -11.87
N ALA A 50 0.68 -4.45 -10.58
CA ALA A 50 1.25 -5.68 -10.07
C ALA A 50 0.25 -6.86 -10.18
N LEU A 51 -1.03 -6.63 -9.86
CA LEU A 51 -2.09 -7.62 -10.04
C LEU A 51 -2.22 -7.99 -11.52
N ALA A 52 -2.34 -7.01 -12.42
CA ALA A 52 -2.48 -7.27 -13.85
C ALA A 52 -1.32 -8.13 -14.39
N GLN A 53 -0.08 -7.82 -14.02
CA GLN A 53 1.06 -8.62 -14.45
C GLN A 53 1.04 -10.04 -13.84
N TRP A 54 0.67 -10.18 -12.56
CA TRP A 54 0.54 -11.49 -11.94
C TRP A 54 -0.54 -12.34 -12.61
N GLU A 55 -1.65 -11.73 -13.02
CA GLU A 55 -2.71 -12.40 -13.79
C GLU A 55 -2.24 -12.79 -15.19
N ASP A 56 -1.54 -11.90 -15.90
CA ASP A 56 -0.98 -12.14 -17.24
C ASP A 56 0.09 -13.24 -17.24
N GLU A 57 0.87 -13.37 -16.16
CA GLU A 57 1.84 -14.45 -15.97
C GLU A 57 1.19 -15.78 -15.53
N GLY A 58 -0.14 -15.85 -15.43
CA GLY A 58 -0.89 -17.07 -15.15
C GLY A 58 -1.08 -17.36 -13.67
N LYS A 59 -1.04 -16.34 -12.81
CA LYS A 59 -1.25 -16.43 -11.35
C LYS A 59 -0.30 -17.41 -10.66
N PRO A 60 1.02 -17.29 -10.86
CA PRO A 60 1.98 -18.20 -10.24
C PRO A 60 1.94 -18.14 -8.72
N ASP A 61 2.06 -19.30 -8.06
CA ASP A 61 2.09 -19.40 -6.59
C ASP A 61 3.30 -18.70 -5.97
N ASN A 62 4.44 -18.70 -6.68
CA ASN A 62 5.65 -18.00 -6.26
C ASN A 62 5.96 -16.84 -7.20
N TRP A 63 5.58 -15.64 -6.77
CA TRP A 63 5.83 -14.40 -7.49
C TRP A 63 6.83 -13.47 -6.78
N SER A 64 7.47 -13.97 -5.73
CA SER A 64 8.31 -13.20 -4.81
C SER A 64 9.49 -12.54 -5.52
N CYS A 65 10.16 -13.24 -6.44
CA CYS A 65 11.29 -12.67 -7.17
C CYS A 65 10.86 -11.50 -8.07
N ARG A 66 9.71 -11.63 -8.73
CA ARG A 66 9.13 -10.59 -9.57
C ARG A 66 8.75 -9.37 -8.74
N TRP A 67 8.00 -9.60 -7.66
CA TRP A 67 7.63 -8.56 -6.70
C TRP A 67 8.84 -7.78 -6.15
N ASN A 68 9.84 -8.51 -5.66
CA ASN A 68 11.03 -7.91 -5.05
C ASN A 68 11.84 -7.04 -6.03
N PHE A 69 11.89 -7.42 -7.31
CA PHE A 69 12.67 -6.71 -8.31
C PHE A 69 11.91 -5.50 -8.88
N ASP A 70 10.63 -5.66 -9.19
CA ASP A 70 9.87 -4.66 -9.96
C ASP A 70 9.03 -3.71 -9.08
N TYR A 71 8.60 -4.12 -7.88
CA TYR A 71 7.56 -3.40 -7.14
C TYR A 71 7.92 -3.01 -5.70
N ARG A 72 8.71 -3.85 -5.00
CA ARG A 72 8.91 -3.73 -3.55
C ARG A 72 9.46 -2.37 -3.10
N GLN A 73 10.39 -1.78 -3.85
CA GLN A 73 11.00 -0.52 -3.46
C GLN A 73 9.99 0.63 -3.44
N GLU A 74 9.18 0.73 -4.51
CA GLU A 74 8.15 1.76 -4.64
C GLU A 74 7.01 1.51 -3.65
N ALA A 75 6.58 0.27 -3.50
CA ALA A 75 5.60 -0.13 -2.49
C ALA A 75 6.04 0.29 -1.07
N ALA A 76 7.31 0.08 -0.71
CA ALA A 76 7.84 0.49 0.58
C ALA A 76 7.86 2.02 0.77
N ALA A 77 8.22 2.76 -0.28
CA ALA A 77 8.23 4.23 -0.24
C ALA A 77 6.81 4.79 -0.05
N LEU A 78 5.85 4.31 -0.86
CA LEU A 78 4.45 4.71 -0.79
C LEU A 78 3.80 4.33 0.53
N ALA A 79 4.08 3.14 1.07
CA ALA A 79 3.58 2.75 2.39
C ALA A 79 4.09 3.68 3.49
N ASN A 80 5.39 4.02 3.49
CA ASN A 80 5.94 4.93 4.49
C ASN A 80 5.34 6.35 4.37
N GLU A 81 5.24 6.88 3.15
CA GLU A 81 4.64 8.19 2.89
C GLU A 81 3.18 8.25 3.37
N LEU A 82 2.40 7.19 3.13
CA LEU A 82 1.02 7.13 3.61
C LEU A 82 0.94 7.07 5.15
N LEU A 83 1.81 6.31 5.80
CA LEU A 83 1.83 6.18 7.26
C LEU A 83 2.24 7.48 7.96
N GLU A 84 3.12 8.29 7.36
CA GLU A 84 3.49 9.61 7.88
C GLU A 84 2.31 10.59 7.95
N LEU A 85 1.24 10.32 7.19
CA LEU A 85 0.01 11.12 7.18
C LEU A 85 -1.01 10.70 8.24
N LEU A 86 -0.79 9.60 8.94
CA LEU A 86 -1.62 9.21 10.09
C LEU A 86 -1.44 10.21 11.22
N CYS A 87 -2.51 10.56 11.92
CA CYS A 87 -2.36 11.31 13.16
C CYS A 87 -1.55 10.48 14.17
N ASP A 88 -0.56 11.10 14.81
CA ASP A 88 0.04 10.50 16.01
C ASP A 88 -1.10 10.23 16.99
N SER A 89 -1.24 8.97 17.39
CA SER A 89 -2.14 8.63 18.49
C SER A 89 -1.64 9.44 19.68
N PHE A 90 -2.44 10.40 20.17
CA PHE A 90 -2.11 11.12 21.40
C PHE A 90 -1.83 10.08 22.49
N ASP A 91 -0.55 9.92 22.85
CA ASP A 91 -0.15 9.19 24.05
C ASP A 91 -0.46 10.12 25.24
N PRO A 92 -1.34 9.73 26.19
CA PRO A 92 -1.76 10.57 27.31
C PRO A 92 -0.64 10.83 28.34
#